data_AF-A0A971PIE7-F1
#
_entry.id   AF-A0A971PIE7-F1
#
_cell.length_a   1.000
_cell.length_b   1.000
_cell.length_c   1.000
_cell.angle_alpha   90.00
_cell.angle_beta   90.00
_cell.angle_gamma   90.00
#
_symmetry.space_group_name_H-M   'P 1'
#
loop_
_entity.id
_entity.type
_entity.pdbx_description
1 polymer ?
#
loop_
_entity_poly.entity_id
_entity_poly.type
_entity_poly.pdbx_seq_one_letter_code
_entity_poly.pdbx_strand_id
1 'polypeptide(L)'
;MNSRGPTAVAAFFLSLPSPALSAPWPGDGGTDITGDLPSTYEPSGIIWHDRLETLFLVHDKGWVARLESDGTFDAWNVGGDLEALAVADPSSDYLYLGVEQPNDSILEFRISTGTLTGKSWDLTPWMTGPSNSGLEALTFVPDGHHPYGDGNGQTRSGGLFYAGLQEDGTSPYDGRVYVFDVDLSTSGEVDYVVDFSPVSPPIKDLSDMWYDTGTRTLYLLHDGANTVREMLTDNTLTDPLLVEYALPGTGQEGVAFVRTSPAEGYLYITDDSLHTVVRYGGYPVLDADEDGLSDAQECWHDGEPAFDTNADTDPLNADSDGDLFTDYVELQRGTDPLDDDDAPACLRINFQPFALPTPAAWCLDAGTAAASTGYGW
;
A
#
# COMPACT_ATOMS: atom_id res chain seq x y z
N MET A 1 16.26 -27.71 -46.84
CA MET A 1 16.41 -28.30 -45.50
C MET A 1 16.49 -27.16 -44.52
N ASN A 2 15.35 -26.71 -44.00
CA ASN A 2 15.27 -25.70 -42.95
C ASN A 2 14.16 -26.17 -42.01
N SER A 3 14.55 -26.59 -40.81
CA SER A 3 13.66 -26.64 -39.65
C SER A 3 14.50 -26.20 -38.46
N ARG A 4 14.49 -24.90 -38.15
CA ARG A 4 14.81 -24.44 -36.81
C ARG A 4 13.58 -24.80 -35.97
N GLY A 5 13.77 -25.71 -35.02
CA GLY A 5 12.73 -26.03 -34.04
C GLY A 5 12.45 -24.83 -33.14
N PRO A 6 11.30 -24.80 -32.46
CA PRO A 6 11.02 -23.76 -31.48
C PRO A 6 12.06 -23.87 -30.37
N THR A 7 12.78 -22.77 -30.14
CA THR A 7 13.58 -22.54 -28.94
C THR A 7 12.64 -22.70 -27.75
N ALA A 8 12.92 -23.65 -26.88
CA ALA A 8 12.25 -23.75 -25.60
C ALA A 8 12.63 -22.50 -24.80
N VAL A 9 11.66 -21.62 -24.57
CA VAL A 9 11.75 -20.61 -23.52
C VAL A 9 11.77 -21.41 -22.21
N ALA A 10 12.94 -21.52 -21.60
CA ALA A 10 13.02 -21.99 -20.23
C ALA A 10 12.39 -20.88 -19.38
N ALA A 11 11.19 -21.14 -18.83
CA ALA A 11 10.68 -20.32 -17.74
C ALA A 11 11.66 -20.50 -16.57
N PHE A 12 12.60 -19.57 -16.44
CA PHE A 12 13.30 -19.35 -15.19
C PHE A 12 12.25 -18.77 -14.26
N PHE A 13 11.71 -19.59 -13.37
CA PHE A 13 10.97 -19.06 -12.24
C PHE A 13 12.00 -18.32 -11.39
N LEU A 14 11.91 -17.00 -11.35
CA LEU A 14 12.58 -16.22 -10.33
C LEU A 14 12.08 -16.77 -9.00
N SER A 15 12.96 -17.44 -8.26
CA SER A 15 12.63 -17.85 -6.90
C SER A 15 12.97 -16.65 -6.04
N LEU A 16 12.01 -15.74 -5.89
CA LEU A 16 11.99 -14.89 -4.70
C LEU A 16 12.27 -15.77 -3.47
N PRO A 17 12.92 -15.25 -2.41
CA PRO A 17 13.02 -15.97 -1.16
C PRO A 17 11.63 -16.52 -0.82
N SER A 18 11.54 -17.83 -0.58
CA SER A 18 10.24 -18.46 -0.31
C SER A 18 9.57 -17.69 0.83
N PRO A 19 8.29 -17.29 0.67
CA PRO A 19 7.65 -16.43 1.65
C PRO A 19 7.77 -17.05 3.03
N ALA A 20 8.32 -16.27 3.97
CA ALA A 20 8.43 -16.71 5.34
C ALA A 20 7.04 -16.63 5.98
N LEU A 21 6.37 -17.79 6.07
CA LEU A 21 5.17 -17.89 6.90
C LEU A 21 5.57 -17.74 8.37
N SER A 22 4.86 -16.87 9.09
CA SER A 22 5.09 -16.59 10.51
C SER A 22 6.53 -16.12 10.82
N ALA A 23 7.03 -15.16 10.06
CA ALA A 23 8.26 -14.46 10.38
C ALA A 23 8.13 -13.70 11.73
N PRO A 24 9.22 -13.56 12.50
CA PRO A 24 9.19 -12.78 13.73
C PRO A 24 8.84 -11.32 13.42
N TRP A 25 8.08 -10.68 14.32
CA TRP A 25 7.74 -9.27 14.22
C TRP A 25 8.99 -8.40 13.95
N PRO A 26 8.99 -7.59 12.88
CA PRO A 26 10.19 -6.89 12.46
C PRO A 26 10.29 -5.46 13.04
N GLY A 27 9.15 -4.87 13.46
CA GLY A 27 9.12 -3.54 14.04
C GLY A 27 9.65 -3.48 15.47
N ASP A 28 9.78 -2.27 15.99
CA ASP A 28 10.12 -2.02 17.39
C ASP A 28 8.98 -2.46 18.36
N GLY A 29 9.13 -2.10 19.64
CA GLY A 29 8.16 -2.45 20.68
C GLY A 29 6.81 -1.70 20.62
N GLY A 30 6.63 -0.79 19.66
CA GLY A 30 5.44 0.02 19.53
C GLY A 30 5.39 1.21 20.47
N THR A 31 4.77 2.29 20.01
CA THR A 31 4.41 3.46 20.81
C THR A 31 2.93 3.72 20.64
N ASP A 32 2.18 3.72 21.76
CA ASP A 32 0.80 4.19 21.77
C ASP A 32 0.78 5.70 21.45
N ILE A 33 0.12 6.05 20.35
CA ILE A 33 -0.05 7.42 19.85
C ILE A 33 -1.51 7.85 19.81
N THR A 34 -2.40 7.12 20.48
CA THR A 34 -3.86 7.37 20.53
C THR A 34 -4.19 8.82 20.88
N GLY A 35 -3.31 9.48 21.62
CA GLY A 35 -3.42 10.91 21.93
C GLY A 35 -4.65 11.17 22.79
N ASP A 36 -5.42 12.17 22.40
CA ASP A 36 -6.64 12.59 23.12
C ASP A 36 -7.92 11.91 22.61
N LEU A 37 -7.83 10.90 21.72
CA LEU A 37 -9.01 10.14 21.27
C LEU A 37 -9.83 9.65 22.47
N PRO A 38 -11.16 9.81 22.47
CA PRO A 38 -11.98 9.40 23.59
C PRO A 38 -11.79 7.90 23.88
N SER A 39 -11.71 7.51 25.16
CA SER A 39 -11.58 6.10 25.55
C SER A 39 -12.80 5.22 25.19
N THR A 40 -13.80 5.80 24.55
CA THR A 40 -15.00 5.12 24.03
C THR A 40 -14.98 5.04 22.50
N TYR A 41 -13.94 5.56 21.85
CA TYR A 41 -13.73 5.40 20.43
C TYR A 41 -13.13 4.01 20.21
N GLU A 42 -13.89 3.14 19.54
CA GLU A 42 -13.47 1.79 19.16
C GLU A 42 -13.01 1.89 17.70
N PRO A 43 -11.69 2.02 17.44
CA PRO A 43 -11.21 2.23 16.09
C PRO A 43 -11.31 0.94 15.27
N SER A 44 -11.85 1.04 14.06
CA SER A 44 -11.75 0.03 13.01
C SER A 44 -10.57 0.42 12.08
N GLY A 45 -10.82 0.60 10.78
CA GLY A 45 -9.79 0.96 9.79
C GLY A 45 -9.09 2.30 10.03
N ILE A 46 -7.87 2.38 9.49
CA ILE A 46 -6.97 3.54 9.57
C ILE A 46 -6.26 3.79 8.24
N ILE A 47 -6.07 5.05 7.87
CA ILE A 47 -5.23 5.43 6.73
C ILE A 47 -4.28 6.55 7.09
N TRP A 48 -3.17 6.61 6.36
CA TRP A 48 -2.34 7.81 6.27
C TRP A 48 -2.76 8.65 5.06
N HIS A 49 -2.90 9.96 5.24
CA HIS A 49 -3.22 10.87 4.14
C HIS A 49 -2.00 11.72 3.76
N ASP A 50 -1.30 11.36 2.69
CA ASP A 50 0.00 11.95 2.30
C ASP A 50 0.01 13.48 2.24
N ARG A 51 -0.95 14.11 1.53
CA ARG A 51 -0.99 15.58 1.41
C ARG A 51 -1.20 16.29 2.74
N LEU A 52 -1.93 15.67 3.67
CA LEU A 52 -2.28 16.25 4.95
C LEU A 52 -1.31 15.84 6.07
N GLU A 53 -0.45 14.84 5.81
CA GLU A 53 0.53 14.30 6.74
C GLU A 53 -0.10 13.91 8.10
N THR A 54 -1.24 13.22 8.04
CA THR A 54 -2.08 12.90 9.21
C THR A 54 -2.78 11.56 9.03
N LEU A 55 -3.20 10.96 10.14
CA LEU A 55 -3.97 9.72 10.14
C LEU A 55 -5.47 10.03 10.13
N PHE A 56 -6.25 9.24 9.41
CA PHE A 56 -7.70 9.19 9.56
C PHE A 56 -8.11 7.81 10.04
N LEU A 57 -9.15 7.76 10.87
CA LEU A 57 -9.69 6.55 11.47
C LEU A 57 -11.20 6.52 11.31
N VAL A 58 -11.75 5.32 11.30
CA VAL A 58 -13.19 5.07 11.43
C VAL A 58 -13.50 4.20 12.64
N HIS A 59 -14.79 4.08 12.92
CA HIS A 59 -15.36 3.42 14.09
C HIS A 59 -16.77 2.96 13.74
N ASP A 60 -17.13 1.74 14.13
CA ASP A 60 -18.44 1.06 13.98
C ASP A 60 -19.69 1.89 14.40
N LYS A 61 -19.54 2.99 15.14
CA LYS A 61 -20.65 3.90 15.53
C LYS A 61 -20.72 5.16 14.67
N GLY A 62 -20.05 5.14 13.52
CA GLY A 62 -20.18 6.16 12.50
C GLY A 62 -19.31 7.38 12.74
N TRP A 63 -18.18 7.23 13.44
CA TRP A 63 -17.26 8.34 13.69
C TRP A 63 -16.05 8.28 12.76
N VAL A 64 -15.85 9.35 12.00
CA VAL A 64 -14.57 9.62 11.32
C VAL A 64 -13.73 10.49 12.24
N ALA A 65 -12.50 10.10 12.51
CA ALA A 65 -11.53 10.90 13.25
C ALA A 65 -10.32 11.23 12.39
N ARG A 66 -9.72 12.40 12.62
CA ARG A 66 -8.42 12.79 12.10
C ARG A 66 -7.48 12.93 13.29
N LEU A 67 -6.41 12.15 13.33
CA LEU A 67 -5.40 12.17 14.38
C LEU A 67 -4.13 12.84 13.87
N GLU A 68 -3.79 13.97 14.50
CA GLU A 68 -2.57 14.70 14.21
C GLU A 68 -1.36 14.09 14.91
N SER A 69 -0.17 14.34 14.35
CA SER A 69 1.10 13.85 14.91
C SER A 69 1.41 14.38 16.33
N ASP A 70 0.75 15.46 16.75
CA ASP A 70 0.86 16.03 18.10
C ASP A 70 -0.15 15.45 19.10
N GLY A 71 -0.98 14.49 18.67
CA GLY A 71 -1.99 13.81 19.48
C GLY A 71 -3.33 14.54 19.56
N THR A 72 -3.48 15.70 18.90
CA THR A 72 -4.78 16.37 18.77
C THR A 72 -5.66 15.66 17.74
N PHE A 73 -6.98 15.84 17.85
CA PHE A 73 -7.91 15.22 16.91
C PHE A 73 -9.10 16.11 16.57
N ASP A 74 -9.62 15.92 15.36
CA ASP A 74 -10.96 16.31 14.94
C ASP A 74 -11.81 15.06 14.76
N ALA A 75 -13.10 15.10 15.13
CA ALA A 75 -14.00 13.97 14.96
C ALA A 75 -15.39 14.39 14.48
N TRP A 76 -15.96 13.59 13.59
CA TRP A 76 -17.25 13.83 12.95
C TRP A 76 -18.10 12.56 13.01
N ASN A 77 -19.26 12.65 13.65
CA ASN A 77 -20.24 11.57 13.58
C ASN A 77 -21.09 11.73 12.31
N VAL A 78 -20.92 10.80 11.39
CA VAL A 78 -21.69 10.71 10.14
C VAL A 78 -22.72 9.57 10.18
N GLY A 79 -22.67 8.73 11.23
CA GLY A 79 -23.52 7.55 11.39
C GLY A 79 -23.09 6.37 10.52
N GLY A 80 -23.80 5.25 10.66
CA GLY A 80 -23.46 3.99 9.98
C GLY A 80 -22.49 3.12 10.79
N ASP A 81 -22.26 1.93 10.26
CA ASP A 81 -21.30 0.91 10.72
C ASP A 81 -20.05 1.07 9.86
N LEU A 82 -19.10 1.91 10.29
CA LEU A 82 -17.94 2.26 9.48
C LEU A 82 -16.75 1.37 9.86
N GLU A 83 -16.31 0.54 8.92
CA GLU A 83 -15.22 -0.41 9.18
C GLU A 83 -13.92 -0.04 8.49
N ALA A 84 -13.99 0.59 7.32
CA ALA A 84 -12.79 0.91 6.54
C ALA A 84 -12.81 2.31 5.95
N LEU A 85 -11.65 2.76 5.45
CA LEU A 85 -11.56 3.97 4.65
C LEU A 85 -10.40 3.91 3.65
N ALA A 86 -10.54 4.64 2.54
CA ALA A 86 -9.54 4.72 1.48
C ALA A 86 -9.37 6.15 0.96
N VAL A 87 -8.20 6.42 0.38
CA VAL A 87 -7.88 7.67 -0.34
C VAL A 87 -7.66 7.34 -1.81
N ALA A 88 -8.57 7.77 -2.69
CA ALA A 88 -8.40 7.56 -4.13
C ALA A 88 -7.51 8.62 -4.80
N ASP A 89 -7.63 9.87 -4.36
CA ASP A 89 -6.81 10.99 -4.85
C ASP A 89 -6.40 11.85 -3.64
N PRO A 90 -5.13 11.75 -3.19
CA PRO A 90 -4.62 12.56 -2.09
C PRO A 90 -4.66 14.06 -2.36
N SER A 91 -4.77 14.51 -3.61
CA SER A 91 -4.92 15.93 -3.96
C SER A 91 -6.35 16.44 -3.76
N SER A 92 -7.33 15.54 -3.68
CA SER A 92 -8.75 15.84 -3.51
C SER A 92 -9.11 16.19 -2.05
N ASP A 93 -10.36 16.60 -1.84
CA ASP A 93 -10.96 16.91 -0.53
C ASP A 93 -11.79 15.73 0.02
N TYR A 94 -11.59 14.52 -0.53
CA TYR A 94 -12.46 13.39 -0.28
C TYR A 94 -11.72 12.18 0.31
N LEU A 95 -12.42 11.52 1.23
CA LEU A 95 -12.16 10.15 1.66
C LEU A 95 -13.33 9.27 1.23
N TYR A 96 -13.07 7.97 1.15
CA TYR A 96 -14.06 6.97 0.82
C TYR A 96 -14.20 6.04 2.02
N LEU A 97 -15.39 5.97 2.61
CA LEU A 97 -15.64 5.19 3.83
C LEU A 97 -16.32 3.88 3.45
N GLY A 98 -15.79 2.76 3.91
CA GLY A 98 -16.43 1.45 3.87
C GLY A 98 -17.48 1.32 4.97
N VAL A 99 -18.66 0.82 4.61
CA VAL A 99 -19.79 0.62 5.52
C VAL A 99 -20.20 -0.84 5.47
N GLU A 100 -20.37 -1.48 6.62
CA GLU A 100 -20.86 -2.87 6.72
C GLU A 100 -22.40 -2.92 6.70
N GLN A 101 -23.06 -2.06 7.49
CA GLN A 101 -24.52 -2.10 7.67
C GLN A 101 -25.23 -0.77 7.38
N PRO A 102 -26.47 -0.81 6.84
CA PRO A 102 -27.26 -2.01 6.53
C PRO A 102 -26.89 -2.71 5.20
N ASN A 103 -25.96 -2.13 4.45
CA ASN A 103 -25.54 -2.57 3.12
C ASN A 103 -24.03 -2.32 2.99
N ASP A 104 -23.30 -3.35 2.55
CA ASP A 104 -21.90 -3.23 2.18
C ASP A 104 -21.76 -2.16 1.11
N SER A 105 -21.12 -1.04 1.45
CA SER A 105 -21.10 0.13 0.56
C SER A 105 -19.90 1.04 0.79
N ILE A 106 -19.63 1.89 -0.20
CA ILE A 106 -18.67 2.99 -0.11
C ILE A 106 -19.45 4.30 -0.02
N LEU A 107 -19.06 5.19 0.89
CA LEU A 107 -19.57 6.56 1.02
C LEU A 107 -18.48 7.58 0.74
N GLU A 108 -18.81 8.67 0.04
CA GLU A 108 -17.87 9.79 -0.16
C GLU A 108 -17.99 10.80 1.00
N PHE A 109 -16.89 11.00 1.72
CA PHE A 109 -16.77 11.93 2.84
C PHE A 109 -15.95 13.15 2.43
N ARG A 110 -16.44 14.35 2.74
CA ARG A 110 -15.72 15.61 2.51
C ARG A 110 -14.92 16.01 3.75
N ILE A 111 -13.60 16.06 3.61
CA ILE A 111 -12.67 16.40 4.70
C ILE A 111 -12.92 17.82 5.21
N SER A 112 -12.99 18.81 4.31
CA SER A 112 -13.10 20.22 4.69
C SER A 112 -14.33 20.59 5.52
N THR A 113 -15.42 19.81 5.43
CA THR A 113 -16.66 20.07 6.18
C THR A 113 -16.97 19.00 7.21
N GLY A 114 -16.30 17.85 7.17
CA GLY A 114 -16.59 16.74 8.07
C GLY A 114 -17.96 16.11 7.81
N THR A 115 -18.39 16.02 6.56
CA THR A 115 -19.74 15.54 6.20
C THR A 115 -19.71 14.66 4.97
N LEU A 116 -20.64 13.70 4.89
CA LEU A 116 -20.91 12.95 3.66
C LEU A 116 -21.40 13.88 2.54
N THR A 117 -20.98 13.60 1.30
CA THR A 117 -21.45 14.36 0.12
C THR A 117 -22.84 13.91 -0.34
N GLY A 118 -23.26 12.73 0.09
CA GLY A 118 -24.49 12.06 -0.34
C GLY A 118 -24.28 11.07 -1.49
N LYS A 119 -23.06 10.95 -2.04
CA LYS A 119 -22.72 9.84 -2.95
C LYS A 119 -22.49 8.56 -2.15
N SER A 120 -22.97 7.47 -2.72
CA SER A 120 -22.81 6.11 -2.22
C SER A 120 -22.78 5.12 -3.37
N TRP A 121 -22.07 4.02 -3.17
CA TRP A 121 -21.90 2.92 -4.11
C TRP A 121 -22.16 1.60 -3.38
N ASP A 122 -23.20 0.87 -3.81
CA ASP A 122 -23.67 -0.36 -3.17
C ASP A 122 -22.86 -1.56 -3.69
N LEU A 123 -22.18 -2.26 -2.76
CA LEU A 123 -21.36 -3.43 -3.02
C LEU A 123 -22.06 -4.74 -2.62
N THR A 124 -23.16 -4.64 -1.87
CA THR A 124 -24.02 -5.76 -1.41
C THR A 124 -24.31 -6.80 -2.51
N PRO A 125 -24.52 -6.44 -3.80
CA PRO A 125 -24.79 -7.44 -4.83
C PRO A 125 -23.68 -8.48 -5.04
N TRP A 126 -22.44 -8.20 -4.61
CA TRP A 126 -21.26 -9.04 -4.86
C TRP A 126 -20.57 -9.51 -3.59
N MET A 127 -20.50 -8.67 -2.56
CA MET A 127 -19.94 -9.00 -1.26
C MET A 127 -21.03 -8.91 -0.19
N THR A 128 -21.22 -9.97 0.56
CA THR A 128 -22.12 -10.00 1.72
C THR A 128 -21.69 -11.15 2.62
N GLY A 129 -21.30 -10.81 3.85
CA GLY A 129 -21.04 -11.79 4.89
C GLY A 129 -22.31 -12.15 5.69
N PRO A 130 -22.20 -13.07 6.66
CA PRO A 130 -23.12 -13.12 7.80
C PRO A 130 -23.24 -11.74 8.48
N SER A 131 -24.26 -11.56 9.32
CA SER A 131 -24.37 -10.32 10.11
C SER A 131 -23.10 -10.09 10.96
N ASN A 132 -22.51 -8.89 10.89
CA ASN A 132 -21.27 -8.51 11.57
C ASN A 132 -20.04 -9.29 11.04
N SER A 133 -19.98 -9.46 9.73
CA SER A 133 -18.88 -10.10 8.99
C SER A 133 -18.82 -9.65 7.53
N GLY A 134 -19.33 -8.45 7.24
CA GLY A 134 -19.41 -7.84 5.92
C GLY A 134 -18.08 -7.20 5.49
N LEU A 135 -18.17 -6.02 4.88
CA LEU A 135 -17.03 -5.19 4.51
C LEU A 135 -16.26 -4.76 5.76
N GLU A 136 -15.01 -5.19 5.89
CA GLU A 136 -14.11 -4.79 6.98
C GLU A 136 -12.91 -4.00 6.50
N ALA A 137 -12.50 -4.20 5.25
CA ALA A 137 -11.29 -3.59 4.70
C ALA A 137 -11.58 -2.85 3.40
N LEU A 138 -10.89 -1.74 3.16
CA LEU A 138 -11.02 -0.97 1.93
C LEU A 138 -9.72 -0.24 1.61
N THR A 139 -9.19 -0.46 0.41
CA THR A 139 -8.07 0.32 -0.11
C THR A 139 -8.31 0.70 -1.57
N PHE A 140 -7.59 1.71 -2.06
CA PHE A 140 -7.61 2.12 -3.46
C PHE A 140 -6.26 1.82 -4.11
N VAL A 141 -6.30 1.11 -5.23
CA VAL A 141 -5.10 0.76 -6.02
C VAL A 141 -5.17 1.53 -7.33
N PRO A 142 -4.22 2.42 -7.65
CA PRO A 142 -4.28 3.25 -8.85
C PRO A 142 -4.07 2.45 -10.14
N ASP A 143 -4.48 3.01 -11.27
CA ASP A 143 -4.19 2.47 -12.59
C ASP A 143 -2.67 2.27 -12.77
N GLY A 144 -2.27 1.14 -13.39
CA GLY A 144 -0.86 0.75 -13.54
C GLY A 144 -0.25 0.07 -12.32
N HIS A 145 -1.02 -0.12 -11.24
CA HIS A 145 -0.61 -0.85 -10.04
C HIS A 145 -1.47 -2.11 -9.80
N HIS A 146 -2.27 -2.48 -10.80
CA HIS A 146 -3.12 -3.66 -10.82
C HIS A 146 -3.31 -4.13 -12.27
N PRO A 147 -3.66 -5.40 -12.48
CA PRO A 147 -3.71 -5.96 -13.83
C PRO A 147 -5.07 -5.80 -14.53
N TYR A 148 -6.02 -5.13 -13.90
CA TYR A 148 -7.38 -4.98 -14.41
C TYR A 148 -7.60 -3.62 -15.08
N GLY A 149 -8.55 -3.53 -16.02
CA GLY A 149 -8.89 -2.28 -16.69
C GLY A 149 -9.67 -2.50 -17.99
N ASP A 150 -9.88 -1.43 -18.78
CA ASP A 150 -10.62 -1.43 -20.04
C ASP A 150 -9.91 -2.11 -21.23
N GLY A 151 -8.80 -2.82 -20.98
CA GLY A 151 -7.90 -3.39 -21.99
C GLY A 151 -6.77 -2.45 -22.41
N ASN A 152 -6.74 -1.20 -21.93
CA ASN A 152 -5.58 -0.30 -21.95
C ASN A 152 -5.09 0.06 -20.53
N GLY A 153 -5.52 -0.70 -19.52
CA GLY A 153 -5.16 -0.46 -18.11
C GLY A 153 -5.82 0.78 -17.49
N GLN A 154 -6.84 1.36 -18.12
CA GLN A 154 -7.55 2.54 -17.59
C GLN A 154 -8.88 2.15 -16.94
N THR A 155 -9.19 2.80 -15.82
CA THR A 155 -10.46 2.65 -15.09
C THR A 155 -11.18 4.00 -15.01
N ARG A 156 -12.43 4.00 -14.55
CA ARG A 156 -13.27 5.23 -14.57
C ARG A 156 -12.76 6.33 -13.65
N SER A 157 -12.00 5.96 -12.62
CA SER A 157 -11.58 6.85 -11.54
C SER A 157 -10.07 6.86 -11.30
N GLY A 158 -9.28 6.32 -12.23
CA GLY A 158 -7.82 6.27 -12.13
C GLY A 158 -7.30 5.19 -11.18
N GLY A 159 -8.12 4.19 -10.89
CA GLY A 159 -7.80 3.02 -10.07
C GLY A 159 -9.06 2.25 -9.66
N LEU A 160 -8.85 1.24 -8.82
CA LEU A 160 -9.87 0.31 -8.34
C LEU A 160 -9.94 0.30 -6.82
N PHE A 161 -11.15 0.09 -6.30
CA PHE A 161 -11.35 -0.21 -4.89
C PHE A 161 -11.20 -1.70 -4.64
N TYR A 162 -10.35 -2.05 -3.69
CA TYR A 162 -10.19 -3.40 -3.17
C TYR A 162 -10.90 -3.42 -1.82
N ALA A 163 -11.99 -4.18 -1.72
CA ALA A 163 -12.79 -4.32 -0.51
C ALA A 163 -12.63 -5.74 0.06
N GLY A 164 -12.27 -5.84 1.33
CA GLY A 164 -12.12 -7.09 2.04
C GLY A 164 -13.38 -7.46 2.79
N LEU A 165 -13.71 -8.75 2.77
CA LEU A 165 -14.80 -9.34 3.53
C LEU A 165 -14.23 -10.08 4.75
N GLN A 166 -14.83 -9.92 5.94
CA GLN A 166 -14.37 -10.64 7.14
C GLN A 166 -14.45 -12.15 6.97
N GLU A 167 -15.67 -12.63 6.69
CA GLU A 167 -16.00 -14.01 6.37
C GLU A 167 -17.33 -14.10 5.60
N ASP A 168 -17.43 -14.99 4.61
CA ASP A 168 -18.69 -15.29 3.90
C ASP A 168 -19.54 -16.36 4.62
N GLY A 169 -18.97 -17.05 5.61
CA GLY A 169 -19.64 -18.05 6.44
C GLY A 169 -19.99 -19.35 5.71
N THR A 170 -19.50 -19.52 4.47
CA THR A 170 -19.79 -20.66 3.60
C THR A 170 -18.57 -21.53 3.31
N SER A 171 -17.36 -21.06 3.62
CA SER A 171 -16.12 -21.78 3.40
C SER A 171 -15.20 -21.70 4.64
N PRO A 172 -14.15 -22.53 4.74
CA PRO A 172 -13.16 -22.40 5.82
C PRO A 172 -12.07 -21.35 5.54
N TYR A 173 -12.24 -20.49 4.53
CA TYR A 173 -11.18 -19.75 3.83
C TYR A 173 -11.61 -18.33 3.40
N ASP A 174 -12.25 -17.59 4.31
CA ASP A 174 -13.29 -16.64 3.94
C ASP A 174 -12.89 -15.14 3.96
N GLY A 175 -11.61 -14.80 4.14
CA GLY A 175 -11.09 -13.43 4.01
C GLY A 175 -10.86 -13.03 2.55
N ARG A 176 -11.93 -12.92 1.77
CA ARG A 176 -11.85 -12.64 0.31
C ARG A 176 -11.68 -11.16 0.04
N VAL A 177 -10.96 -10.84 -1.03
CA VAL A 177 -10.83 -9.48 -1.56
C VAL A 177 -11.65 -9.38 -2.83
N TYR A 178 -12.54 -8.39 -2.88
CA TYR A 178 -13.38 -8.03 -4.01
C TYR A 178 -12.85 -6.75 -4.64
N VAL A 179 -12.78 -6.72 -5.97
CA VAL A 179 -12.26 -5.58 -6.73
C VAL A 179 -13.39 -4.94 -7.51
N PHE A 180 -13.51 -3.62 -7.35
CA PHE A 180 -14.56 -2.82 -7.96
C PHE A 180 -13.95 -1.63 -8.72
N ASP A 181 -14.39 -1.46 -9.97
CA ASP A 181 -14.27 -0.17 -10.65
C ASP A 181 -15.47 0.65 -10.18
N VAL A 182 -15.23 1.83 -9.62
CA VAL A 182 -16.26 2.74 -9.11
C VAL A 182 -16.15 4.05 -9.85
N ASP A 183 -17.25 4.54 -10.46
CA ASP A 183 -17.25 5.88 -11.06
C ASP A 183 -17.46 6.94 -9.97
N LEU A 184 -16.38 7.62 -9.58
CA LEU A 184 -16.38 8.64 -8.53
C LEU A 184 -17.09 9.92 -8.98
N SER A 185 -17.37 10.11 -10.27
CA SER A 185 -18.06 11.30 -10.78
C SER A 185 -19.57 11.29 -10.53
N THR A 186 -20.16 10.13 -10.26
CA THR A 186 -21.59 9.92 -10.04
C THR A 186 -21.85 8.95 -8.89
N SER A 187 -23.04 8.97 -8.30
CA SER A 187 -23.41 8.01 -7.25
C SER A 187 -23.93 6.71 -7.87
N GLY A 188 -23.58 5.57 -7.27
CA GLY A 188 -24.23 4.27 -7.52
C GLY A 188 -23.70 3.47 -8.72
N GLU A 189 -22.82 4.03 -9.54
CA GLU A 189 -22.24 3.31 -10.69
C GLU A 189 -21.02 2.50 -10.23
N VAL A 190 -21.20 1.18 -10.15
CA VAL A 190 -20.20 0.19 -9.72
C VAL A 190 -20.15 -0.93 -10.73
N ASP A 191 -18.95 -1.30 -11.15
CA ASP A 191 -18.69 -2.51 -11.92
C ASP A 191 -17.83 -3.45 -11.09
N TYR A 192 -18.34 -4.66 -10.85
CA TYR A 192 -17.55 -5.74 -10.28
C TYR A 192 -16.52 -6.23 -11.29
N VAL A 193 -15.26 -6.28 -10.86
CA VAL A 193 -14.12 -6.68 -11.70
C VAL A 193 -13.81 -8.14 -11.45
N VAL A 194 -13.43 -8.48 -10.22
CA VAL A 194 -13.00 -9.82 -9.82
C VAL A 194 -13.06 -9.96 -8.29
N ASP A 195 -12.95 -11.19 -7.82
CA ASP A 195 -12.70 -11.51 -6.43
C ASP A 195 -11.60 -12.58 -6.34
N PHE A 196 -10.89 -12.63 -5.23
CA PHE A 196 -9.84 -13.62 -5.01
C PHE A 196 -9.63 -13.90 -3.53
N SER A 197 -9.06 -15.07 -3.26
CA SER A 197 -8.46 -15.36 -1.97
C SER A 197 -7.04 -14.82 -2.00
N PRO A 198 -6.68 -13.83 -1.16
CA PRO A 198 -5.42 -13.10 -1.28
C PRO A 198 -4.19 -14.00 -1.16
N VAL A 199 -4.29 -15.12 -0.45
CA VAL A 199 -3.11 -15.96 -0.17
C VAL A 199 -3.46 -17.41 0.11
N SER A 200 -2.49 -18.31 -0.10
CA SER A 200 -2.59 -19.73 0.25
C SER A 200 -1.58 -20.09 1.35
N PRO A 201 -2.01 -20.65 2.50
CA PRO A 201 -3.38 -20.96 2.85
C PRO A 201 -4.21 -19.68 3.13
N PRO A 202 -5.50 -19.69 2.76
CA PRO A 202 -6.39 -18.57 3.07
C PRO A 202 -6.56 -18.42 4.58
N ILE A 203 -6.66 -17.18 5.03
CA ILE A 203 -7.00 -16.82 6.41
C ILE A 203 -8.33 -16.05 6.36
N LYS A 204 -9.16 -16.26 7.38
CA LYS A 204 -10.42 -15.54 7.60
C LYS A 204 -10.20 -14.37 8.56
N ASP A 205 -11.23 -13.58 8.85
CA ASP A 205 -11.13 -12.45 9.79
C ASP A 205 -10.13 -11.40 9.27
N LEU A 206 -10.22 -11.07 7.97
CA LEU A 206 -9.56 -9.90 7.38
C LEU A 206 -10.20 -8.66 8.00
N SER A 207 -9.43 -7.88 8.74
CA SER A 207 -9.92 -6.71 9.48
C SER A 207 -9.55 -5.38 8.81
N ASP A 208 -8.45 -5.31 8.07
CA ASP A 208 -8.14 -4.12 7.27
C ASP A 208 -7.16 -4.41 6.12
N MET A 209 -7.05 -3.46 5.18
CA MET A 209 -6.10 -3.48 4.08
C MET A 209 -5.52 -2.09 3.83
N TRP A 210 -4.22 -2.04 3.55
CA TRP A 210 -3.54 -0.82 3.13
C TRP A 210 -2.75 -1.07 1.85
N TYR A 211 -2.88 -0.20 0.86
CA TYR A 211 -2.01 -0.24 -0.33
C TYR A 211 -1.04 0.92 -0.28
N ASP A 212 0.25 0.63 -0.18
CA ASP A 212 1.28 1.67 -0.28
C ASP A 212 1.71 1.84 -1.74
N THR A 213 1.41 3.01 -2.30
CA THR A 213 1.78 3.31 -3.70
C THR A 213 3.29 3.46 -3.91
N GLY A 214 4.04 3.81 -2.85
CA GLY A 214 5.47 4.06 -2.90
C GLY A 214 6.33 2.79 -2.89
N THR A 215 5.84 1.70 -2.31
CA THR A 215 6.47 0.37 -2.33
C THR A 215 5.71 -0.63 -3.19
N ARG A 216 4.53 -0.24 -3.71
CA ARG A 216 3.60 -1.11 -4.43
C ARG A 216 3.14 -2.34 -3.65
N THR A 217 3.10 -2.24 -2.33
CA THR A 217 2.79 -3.36 -1.44
C THR A 217 1.35 -3.27 -0.93
N LEU A 218 0.61 -4.38 -1.01
CA LEU A 218 -0.68 -4.54 -0.34
C LEU A 218 -0.48 -5.23 1.01
N TYR A 219 -0.89 -4.57 2.08
CA TYR A 219 -0.91 -5.06 3.45
C TYR A 219 -2.31 -5.60 3.77
N LEU A 220 -2.37 -6.78 4.38
CA LEU A 220 -3.61 -7.41 4.85
C LEU A 220 -3.48 -7.75 6.32
N LEU A 221 -4.36 -7.17 7.13
CA LEU A 221 -4.43 -7.40 8.56
C LEU A 221 -5.49 -8.46 8.87
N HIS A 222 -5.14 -9.46 9.66
CA HIS A 222 -6.10 -10.47 10.10
C HIS A 222 -6.11 -10.52 11.63
N ASP A 223 -7.19 -10.04 12.27
CA ASP A 223 -7.30 -10.04 13.73
C ASP A 223 -7.31 -11.48 14.29
N GLY A 224 -8.21 -12.32 13.78
CA GLY A 224 -8.39 -13.68 14.32
C GLY A 224 -7.14 -14.57 14.23
N ALA A 225 -6.29 -14.33 13.23
CA ALA A 225 -4.99 -15.01 13.09
C ALA A 225 -3.83 -14.23 13.74
N ASN A 226 -4.06 -12.96 14.09
CA ASN A 226 -3.08 -12.03 14.65
C ASN A 226 -1.85 -11.89 13.74
N THR A 227 -2.09 -11.64 12.45
CA THR A 227 -1.04 -11.52 11.43
C THR A 227 -1.22 -10.30 10.54
N VAL A 228 -0.11 -9.76 10.07
CA VAL A 228 -0.06 -8.88 8.90
C VAL A 228 0.66 -9.61 7.78
N ARG A 229 0.09 -9.53 6.57
CA ARG A 229 0.68 -10.09 5.35
C ARG A 229 0.97 -8.98 4.37
N GLU A 230 2.11 -9.07 3.71
CA GLU A 230 2.46 -8.20 2.58
C GLU A 230 2.40 -9.03 1.31
N MET A 231 1.74 -8.50 0.29
CA MET A 231 1.60 -9.19 -0.99
C MET A 231 1.64 -8.21 -2.17
N LEU A 232 1.88 -8.79 -3.34
CA LEU A 232 1.68 -8.14 -4.62
C LEU A 232 0.18 -8.04 -4.93
N THR A 233 -0.24 -7.01 -5.66
CA THR A 233 -1.63 -6.86 -6.12
C THR A 233 -2.00 -7.80 -7.27
N ASP A 234 -1.00 -8.46 -7.89
CA ASP A 234 -1.24 -9.45 -8.92
C ASP A 234 -1.66 -10.80 -8.33
N ASN A 235 -2.96 -11.08 -8.36
CA ASN A 235 -3.47 -12.40 -7.95
C ASN A 235 -3.35 -13.49 -9.03
N THR A 236 -2.80 -13.18 -10.21
CA THR A 236 -2.51 -14.18 -11.25
C THR A 236 -1.21 -14.92 -11.01
N LEU A 237 -0.35 -14.37 -10.14
CA LEU A 237 0.85 -15.04 -9.67
C LEU A 237 0.52 -16.34 -8.93
N THR A 238 1.41 -17.32 -9.07
CA THR A 238 1.26 -18.61 -8.36
C THR A 238 1.42 -18.44 -6.84
N ASP A 239 2.15 -17.41 -6.41
CA ASP A 239 2.33 -17.03 -5.01
C ASP A 239 2.58 -15.51 -4.91
N PRO A 240 1.54 -14.69 -4.63
CA PRO A 240 1.71 -13.25 -4.50
C PRO A 240 2.19 -12.82 -3.10
N LEU A 241 2.36 -13.75 -2.16
CA LEU A 241 2.80 -13.46 -0.80
C LEU A 241 4.28 -13.08 -0.78
N LEU A 242 4.60 -11.95 -0.17
CA LEU A 242 5.97 -11.53 0.10
C LEU A 242 6.40 -12.02 1.49
N VAL A 243 5.62 -11.70 2.52
CA VAL A 243 5.91 -12.11 3.91
C VAL A 243 4.64 -12.14 4.77
N GLU A 244 4.66 -12.96 5.82
CA GLU A 244 3.67 -12.92 6.90
C GLU A 244 4.38 -12.72 8.24
N TYR A 245 3.99 -11.68 8.98
CA TYR A 245 4.47 -11.44 10.34
C TYR A 245 3.38 -11.75 11.36
N ALA A 246 3.77 -12.39 12.46
CA ALA A 246 2.91 -12.43 13.64
C ALA A 246 2.87 -11.04 14.30
N LEU A 247 1.67 -10.53 14.55
CA LEU A 247 1.47 -9.22 15.16
C LEU A 247 1.76 -9.25 16.68
N PRO A 248 2.25 -8.14 17.24
CA PRO A 248 2.22 -7.91 18.66
C PRO A 248 0.79 -7.55 19.12
N GLY A 249 0.30 -8.19 20.17
CA GLY A 249 -1.02 -7.88 20.75
C GLY A 249 -2.13 -8.83 20.32
N THR A 250 -3.39 -8.36 20.41
CA THR A 250 -4.65 -9.03 19.99
C THR A 250 -5.72 -7.95 19.78
N GLY A 251 -6.66 -8.11 18.84
CA GLY A 251 -7.77 -7.16 18.63
C GLY A 251 -7.41 -6.08 17.61
N GLN A 252 -6.63 -6.42 16.59
CA GLN A 252 -6.11 -5.44 15.63
C GLN A 252 -7.08 -5.25 14.46
N GLU A 253 -7.56 -4.02 14.28
CA GLU A 253 -8.66 -3.72 13.33
C GLU A 253 -8.28 -2.80 12.17
N GLY A 254 -7.05 -2.30 12.14
CA GLY A 254 -6.64 -1.32 11.13
C GLY A 254 -5.15 -1.31 10.91
N VAL A 255 -4.72 -1.08 9.67
CA VAL A 255 -3.30 -1.00 9.30
C VAL A 255 -3.02 0.15 8.36
N ALA A 256 -1.94 0.90 8.59
CA ALA A 256 -1.41 1.87 7.63
C ALA A 256 0.11 1.89 7.67
N PHE A 257 0.77 1.97 6.51
CA PHE A 257 2.22 2.08 6.40
C PHE A 257 2.63 3.46 5.91
N VAL A 258 3.73 3.99 6.45
CA VAL A 258 4.34 5.25 6.01
C VAL A 258 5.84 5.04 5.89
N ARG A 259 6.35 5.05 4.66
CA ARG A 259 7.80 4.95 4.37
C ARG A 259 8.53 6.17 4.92
N THR A 260 9.60 5.96 5.69
CA THR A 260 10.44 7.04 6.26
C THR A 260 11.85 7.10 5.68
N SER A 261 12.29 6.00 5.07
CA SER A 261 13.51 5.87 4.31
C SER A 261 13.35 4.78 3.23
N PRO A 262 14.31 4.60 2.31
CA PRO A 262 14.24 3.50 1.36
C PRO A 262 14.04 2.13 2.03
N ALA A 263 14.71 1.88 3.17
CA ALA A 263 14.70 0.56 3.81
C ALA A 263 13.61 0.34 4.87
N GLU A 264 12.95 1.40 5.37
CA GLU A 264 12.04 1.27 6.52
C GLU A 264 10.99 2.40 6.64
N GLY A 265 9.98 2.16 7.46
CA GLY A 265 8.88 3.05 7.74
C GLY A 265 8.26 2.89 9.12
N TYR A 266 7.13 3.56 9.29
CA TYR A 266 6.22 3.37 10.40
C TYR A 266 5.05 2.49 9.96
N LEU A 267 4.76 1.46 10.73
CA LEU A 267 3.49 0.73 10.63
C LEU A 267 2.58 1.17 11.77
N TYR A 268 1.38 1.64 11.43
CA TYR A 268 0.34 2.03 12.36
C TYR A 268 -0.69 0.91 12.42
N ILE A 269 -1.10 0.56 13.64
CA ILE A 269 -2.13 -0.45 13.87
C ILE A 269 -3.14 0.08 14.86
N THR A 270 -4.43 -0.02 14.55
CA THR A 270 -5.52 0.23 15.51
C THR A 270 -5.88 -1.03 16.26
N ASP A 271 -6.34 -0.86 17.49
CA ASP A 271 -6.76 -1.96 18.37
C ASP A 271 -8.11 -1.61 19.01
N ASP A 272 -9.14 -2.40 18.69
CA ASP A 272 -10.52 -2.20 19.15
C ASP A 272 -10.74 -2.65 20.60
N SER A 273 -9.86 -3.49 21.10
CA SER A 273 -9.99 -4.11 22.41
C SER A 273 -9.31 -3.25 23.47
N LEU A 274 -8.26 -2.55 23.07
CA LEU A 274 -7.50 -1.59 23.86
C LEU A 274 -7.92 -0.14 23.59
N HIS A 275 -8.67 0.12 22.51
CA HIS A 275 -9.03 1.45 22.02
C HIS A 275 -7.79 2.30 21.72
N THR A 276 -6.81 1.72 21.03
CA THR A 276 -5.52 2.38 20.79
C THR A 276 -5.13 2.47 19.34
N VAL A 277 -4.23 3.41 19.05
CA VAL A 277 -3.43 3.49 17.83
C VAL A 277 -1.97 3.29 18.22
N VAL A 278 -1.35 2.21 17.75
CA VAL A 278 0.04 1.91 18.04
C VAL A 278 0.89 2.14 16.79
N ARG A 279 1.93 2.96 16.92
CA ARG A 279 2.94 3.17 15.89
C ARG A 279 4.17 2.32 16.18
N TYR A 280 4.56 1.49 15.22
CA TYR A 280 5.78 0.70 15.24
C TYR A 280 6.82 1.32 14.32
N GLY A 281 8.01 1.59 14.85
CA GLY A 281 9.16 2.08 14.09
C GLY A 281 10.06 0.97 13.56
N GLY A 282 10.85 1.28 12.54
CA GLY A 282 11.79 0.33 11.94
C GLY A 282 11.11 -0.82 11.22
N TYR A 283 9.85 -0.64 10.80
CA TYR A 283 9.16 -1.64 10.02
C TYR A 283 9.79 -1.66 8.62
N PRO A 284 10.30 -2.80 8.13
CA PRO A 284 11.12 -2.85 6.93
C PRO A 284 10.28 -2.64 5.66
N VAL A 285 10.93 -2.11 4.64
CA VAL A 285 10.52 -2.30 3.25
C VAL A 285 11.26 -3.52 2.73
N LEU A 286 10.56 -4.46 2.09
CA LEU A 286 11.20 -5.62 1.46
C LEU A 286 11.92 -5.17 0.19
N ASP A 287 13.24 -5.31 0.20
CA ASP A 287 14.21 -4.87 -0.80
C ASP A 287 15.38 -5.88 -0.69
N ALA A 288 15.35 -6.93 -1.50
CA ALA A 288 16.15 -8.13 -1.30
C ALA A 288 17.61 -7.98 -1.76
N ASP A 289 17.92 -7.00 -2.62
CA ASP A 289 19.27 -6.67 -3.07
C ASP A 289 19.81 -5.34 -2.52
N GLU A 290 19.00 -4.62 -1.73
CA GLU A 290 19.33 -3.40 -0.99
C GLU A 290 19.66 -2.20 -1.91
N ASP A 291 19.03 -2.12 -3.08
CA ASP A 291 19.27 -1.06 -4.06
C ASP A 291 18.42 0.21 -3.81
N GLY A 292 17.33 0.08 -3.06
CA GLY A 292 16.39 1.15 -2.70
C GLY A 292 15.01 1.08 -3.37
N LEU A 293 14.81 0.20 -4.35
CA LEU A 293 13.50 -0.24 -4.81
C LEU A 293 13.00 -1.37 -3.93
N SER A 294 11.69 -1.47 -3.73
CA SER A 294 11.14 -2.66 -3.08
C SER A 294 11.01 -3.81 -4.07
N ASP A 295 11.02 -5.05 -3.56
CA ASP A 295 10.79 -6.26 -4.35
C ASP A 295 9.51 -6.13 -5.21
N ALA A 296 8.48 -5.46 -4.65
CA ALA A 296 7.21 -5.22 -5.31
C ALA A 296 7.24 -4.11 -6.37
N GLN A 297 8.11 -3.12 -6.24
CA GLN A 297 8.34 -2.13 -7.31
C GLN A 297 8.98 -2.77 -8.53
N GLU A 298 9.96 -3.64 -8.28
CA GLU A 298 10.74 -4.32 -9.31
C GLU A 298 9.92 -5.39 -10.02
N CYS A 299 9.14 -6.20 -9.29
CA CYS A 299 8.23 -7.21 -9.87
C CYS A 299 7.12 -6.63 -10.77
N TRP A 300 6.98 -5.31 -10.84
CA TRP A 300 5.92 -4.59 -11.54
C TRP A 300 6.47 -3.40 -12.33
N HIS A 301 7.77 -3.37 -12.61
CA HIS A 301 8.42 -2.21 -13.21
C HIS A 301 7.74 -1.79 -14.52
N ASP A 302 7.32 -2.74 -15.36
CA ASP A 302 6.63 -2.46 -16.64
C ASP A 302 5.14 -2.09 -16.49
N GLY A 303 4.54 -2.31 -15.32
CA GLY A 303 3.14 -2.06 -15.02
C GLY A 303 2.17 -3.15 -15.47
N GLU A 304 2.66 -4.32 -15.91
CA GLU A 304 1.87 -5.48 -16.30
C GLU A 304 1.81 -6.53 -15.18
N PRO A 305 0.75 -7.37 -15.12
CA PRO A 305 0.74 -8.55 -14.26
C PRO A 305 1.88 -9.49 -14.62
N ALA A 306 2.42 -10.10 -13.56
CA ALA A 306 3.41 -11.13 -13.53
C ALA A 306 4.79 -10.72 -14.02
N PHE A 307 5.76 -10.95 -13.14
CA PHE A 307 7.17 -10.68 -13.40
C PHE A 307 7.67 -11.27 -14.75
N ASP A 308 8.17 -10.40 -15.61
CA ASP A 308 8.90 -10.71 -16.84
C ASP A 308 10.33 -10.17 -16.78
N THR A 309 11.31 -11.06 -16.67
CA THR A 309 12.76 -10.73 -16.72
C THR A 309 13.24 -9.86 -17.88
N ASN A 310 12.43 -9.66 -18.94
CA ASN A 310 12.78 -8.81 -20.08
C ASN A 310 12.11 -7.43 -20.06
N ALA A 311 11.21 -7.19 -19.10
CA ALA A 311 10.44 -5.96 -18.98
C ALA A 311 10.47 -5.41 -17.54
N ASP A 312 10.76 -6.27 -16.56
CA ASP A 312 10.94 -5.95 -15.15
C ASP A 312 12.40 -6.01 -14.70
N THR A 313 12.70 -5.26 -13.64
CA THR A 313 14.00 -5.31 -12.94
C THR A 313 14.05 -6.50 -11.99
N ASP A 314 15.23 -7.08 -11.75
CA ASP A 314 15.41 -8.30 -10.96
C ASP A 314 15.59 -7.99 -9.45
N PRO A 315 14.62 -8.34 -8.57
CA PRO A 315 14.70 -8.07 -7.13
C PRO A 315 15.89 -8.66 -6.37
N LEU A 316 16.68 -9.51 -7.02
CA LEU A 316 17.86 -10.13 -6.44
C LEU A 316 19.17 -9.58 -7.03
N ASN A 317 19.08 -8.55 -7.87
CA ASN A 317 20.18 -7.99 -8.61
C ASN A 317 20.02 -6.48 -8.79
N ALA A 318 20.69 -5.75 -7.90
CA ALA A 318 20.64 -4.29 -7.80
C ALA A 318 20.99 -3.52 -9.09
N ASP A 319 21.52 -4.16 -10.12
CA ASP A 319 21.97 -3.60 -11.40
C ASP A 319 21.52 -4.59 -12.50
N SER A 320 20.28 -4.43 -12.96
CA SER A 320 19.58 -5.41 -13.78
C SER A 320 20.21 -5.62 -15.15
N ASP A 321 20.73 -4.56 -15.78
CA ASP A 321 21.35 -4.60 -17.10
C ASP A 321 22.90 -4.77 -17.08
N GLY A 322 23.53 -4.53 -15.93
CA GLY A 322 24.96 -4.71 -15.70
C GLY A 322 25.83 -3.52 -16.11
N ASP A 323 25.27 -2.32 -16.21
CA ASP A 323 25.96 -1.09 -16.62
C ASP A 323 26.75 -0.38 -15.50
N LEU A 324 26.66 -0.89 -14.26
CA LEU A 324 27.26 -0.40 -13.00
C LEU A 324 26.49 0.71 -12.27
N PHE A 325 25.26 1.01 -12.68
CA PHE A 325 24.31 1.80 -11.91
C PHE A 325 23.25 0.87 -11.31
N THR A 326 22.65 1.29 -10.20
CA THR A 326 21.56 0.50 -9.64
C THR A 326 20.23 0.90 -10.24
N ASP A 327 19.28 -0.02 -10.30
CA ASP A 327 17.95 0.20 -10.89
C ASP A 327 17.27 1.42 -10.24
N TYR A 328 17.38 1.54 -8.92
CA TYR A 328 16.95 2.73 -8.17
C TYR A 328 17.60 4.01 -8.69
N VAL A 329 18.93 4.03 -8.86
CA VAL A 329 19.68 5.22 -9.30
C VAL A 329 19.25 5.63 -10.70
N GLU A 330 19.01 4.68 -11.58
CA GLU A 330 18.59 4.91 -12.96
C GLU A 330 17.19 5.51 -13.04
N LEU A 331 16.23 4.94 -12.31
CA LEU A 331 14.90 5.50 -12.16
C LEU A 331 14.92 6.94 -11.59
N GLN A 332 15.79 7.20 -10.60
CA GLN A 332 15.99 8.56 -10.06
C GLN A 332 16.62 9.54 -11.07
N ARG A 333 17.30 9.02 -12.10
CA ARG A 333 17.95 9.81 -13.16
C ARG A 333 17.14 9.86 -14.45
N GLY A 334 16.09 9.05 -14.55
CA GLY A 334 15.24 8.95 -15.73
C GLY A 334 15.90 8.20 -16.88
N THR A 335 16.74 7.21 -16.56
CA THR A 335 17.30 6.23 -17.50
C THR A 335 16.58 4.88 -17.37
N ASP A 336 16.68 4.04 -18.38
CA ASP A 336 16.07 2.71 -18.42
C ASP A 336 16.97 1.64 -17.77
N PRO A 337 16.59 1.04 -16.63
CA PRO A 337 17.41 0.06 -15.91
C PRO A 337 17.53 -1.31 -16.59
N LEU A 338 16.95 -1.45 -17.78
CA LEU A 338 17.02 -2.66 -18.60
C LEU A 338 17.79 -2.43 -19.91
N ASP A 339 18.38 -1.24 -20.11
CA ASP A 339 19.13 -0.86 -21.30
C ASP A 339 20.53 -0.34 -20.94
N ASP A 340 21.54 -1.21 -21.06
CA ASP A 340 22.94 -0.93 -20.71
C ASP A 340 23.58 0.23 -21.51
N ASP A 341 22.94 0.65 -22.61
CA ASP A 341 23.33 1.81 -23.41
C ASP A 341 22.68 3.13 -22.94
N ASP A 342 21.68 3.11 -22.04
CA ASP A 342 20.97 4.29 -21.48
C ASP A 342 21.48 4.73 -20.11
N ALA A 343 22.74 4.45 -19.75
CA ALA A 343 23.32 4.79 -18.45
C ALA A 343 23.24 6.28 -18.01
N PRO A 344 23.11 6.57 -16.68
CA PRO A 344 23.24 7.91 -16.13
C PRO A 344 24.56 8.62 -16.50
N ALA A 345 24.46 9.76 -17.19
CA ALA A 345 25.64 10.51 -17.67
C ALA A 345 26.59 11.01 -16.56
N CYS A 346 26.11 11.18 -15.32
CA CYS A 346 26.94 11.47 -14.14
C CYS A 346 26.23 11.18 -12.81
N LEU A 347 26.95 10.59 -11.85
CA LEU A 347 26.49 10.46 -10.47
C LEU A 347 26.96 11.68 -9.65
N ARG A 348 26.02 12.44 -9.07
CA ARG A 348 26.36 13.50 -8.11
C ARG A 348 26.56 12.88 -6.72
N ILE A 349 27.82 12.66 -6.35
CA ILE A 349 28.18 12.26 -4.98
C ILE A 349 28.37 13.52 -4.13
N ASN A 350 27.42 13.83 -3.26
CA ASN A 350 27.59 14.90 -2.27
C ASN A 350 28.42 14.36 -1.09
N PHE A 351 29.73 14.59 -1.10
CA PHE A 351 30.52 14.40 0.11
C PHE A 351 30.23 15.55 1.08
N GLN A 352 29.62 15.26 2.22
CA GLN A 352 29.72 16.11 3.41
C GLN A 352 30.96 15.65 4.18
N PRO A 353 32.15 16.28 4.04
CA PRO A 353 33.27 15.91 4.88
C PRO A 353 32.94 16.27 6.34
N PHE A 354 32.91 15.25 7.20
CA PHE A 354 32.89 15.42 8.65
C PHE A 354 34.17 16.18 9.07
N ALA A 355 33.99 17.45 9.42
CA ALA A 355 34.94 18.27 10.18
C ALA A 355 36.30 18.61 9.52
N LEU A 356 36.32 19.61 8.63
CA LEU A 356 37.46 20.54 8.50
C LEU A 356 36.95 21.98 8.32
N PRO A 357 37.57 23.01 8.92
CA PRO A 357 37.20 24.39 8.65
C PRO A 357 37.50 24.75 7.20
N THR A 358 36.55 25.44 6.56
CA THR A 358 36.65 25.92 5.18
C THR A 358 37.87 26.83 5.01
N PRO A 359 38.79 26.58 4.04
CA PRO A 359 39.85 27.53 3.72
C PRO A 359 39.26 28.87 3.26
N ALA A 360 39.87 29.99 3.65
CA ALA A 360 39.35 31.35 3.54
C ALA A 360 39.07 31.89 2.10
N ALA A 361 39.17 31.06 1.07
CA ALA A 361 38.93 31.42 -0.33
C ALA A 361 37.77 30.63 -0.98
N TRP A 362 36.97 29.91 -0.19
CA TRP A 362 35.98 28.95 -0.68
C TRP A 362 34.57 29.39 -0.24
N CYS A 363 33.59 29.37 -1.13
CA CYS A 363 32.19 29.66 -0.84
C CYS A 363 31.37 28.36 -0.82
N LEU A 364 30.47 28.24 0.18
CA LEU A 364 29.55 27.12 0.33
C LEU A 364 28.49 27.15 -0.79
N ASP A 365 28.27 26.03 -1.48
CA ASP A 365 27.06 25.86 -2.30
C ASP A 365 25.89 25.62 -1.35
N ALA A 366 24.96 26.58 -1.30
CA ALA A 366 23.84 26.60 -0.37
C ALA A 366 22.56 26.00 -0.96
N GLY A 367 22.65 25.27 -2.09
CA GLY A 367 21.57 24.43 -2.60
C GLY A 367 20.24 25.15 -2.72
N THR A 368 20.05 25.94 -3.77
CA THR A 368 18.70 26.41 -4.15
C THR A 368 18.36 26.02 -5.57
N ALA A 369 17.08 25.71 -5.76
CA ALA A 369 16.48 25.02 -6.88
C ALA A 369 16.87 25.53 -8.28
N ALA A 370 17.08 24.55 -9.17
CA ALA A 370 17.07 24.61 -10.63
C ALA A 370 17.95 25.68 -11.31
N ALA A 371 19.16 25.28 -11.68
CA ALA A 371 19.71 25.55 -13.02
C ALA A 371 20.91 24.64 -13.28
N SER A 372 20.92 24.04 -14.46
CA SER A 372 22.12 23.50 -15.09
C SER A 372 23.25 24.55 -15.09
N THR A 373 24.48 24.06 -14.93
CA THR A 373 25.77 24.78 -14.91
C THR A 373 26.30 25.16 -13.53
N GLY A 374 27.23 24.34 -13.03
CA GLY A 374 28.09 24.67 -11.89
C GLY A 374 28.95 23.48 -11.51
N TYR A 375 30.27 23.60 -11.70
CA TYR A 375 31.24 22.57 -11.35
C TYR A 375 31.18 22.22 -9.86
N GLY A 376 31.18 20.91 -9.56
CA GLY A 376 31.27 20.37 -8.22
C GLY A 376 32.66 20.53 -7.60
N TRP A 377 32.67 20.56 -6.27
CA TRP A 377 33.82 20.30 -5.43
C TRP A 377 33.91 18.81 -5.14
#